data_AF-A0A2H6FXF2-F1
#
_entry.id   AF-A0A2H6FXF2-F1
#
_cell.length_a   1.000
_cell.length_b   1.000
_cell.length_c   1.000
_cell.angle_alpha   90.00
_cell.angle_beta   90.00
_cell.angle_gamma   90.00
#
_symmetry.space_group_name_H-M   'P 1'
#
loop_
_entity.id
_entity.type
_entity.pdbx_description
1 polymer ?
#
loop_
_entity_poly.entity_id
_entity_poly.type
_entity_poly.pdbx_seq_one_letter_code
_entity_poly.pdbx_strand_id
1 'polypeptide(L)'
;MSAIFFQTAGNDEKAIKAFLRAIASNPGDAYSLYHLGLIYKDRKDFDRAEDVYLKLLALFPDHPDANYDLGYVYREKGLYNKALAQYKKALEIDPENIYAHYDTGYIYREKGRYREALSKYEDVLEIDPAYPYALWDTAEVYKEMGMEDRAEEQFKHYHEMTDCSFRRFWNCLD
;
A
#
# COMPACT_ATOMS: atom_id res chain seq x y z
N MET A 1 -14.93 27.23 1.35
CA MET A 1 -13.79 26.40 1.79
C MET A 1 -13.92 25.05 1.13
N SER A 2 -12.85 24.58 0.46
CA SER A 2 -12.85 23.32 -0.30
C SER A 2 -12.79 22.11 0.64
N ALA A 3 -13.16 20.93 0.15
CA ALA A 3 -13.08 19.68 0.91
C ALA A 3 -11.64 19.38 1.37
N ILE A 4 -10.65 19.70 0.54
CA ILE A 4 -9.21 19.57 0.82
C ILE A 4 -8.80 20.40 2.04
N PHE A 5 -9.31 21.64 2.17
CA PHE A 5 -9.00 22.49 3.31
C PHE A 5 -9.38 21.83 4.64
N PHE A 6 -10.49 21.09 4.67
CA PHE A 6 -10.89 20.36 5.87
C PHE A 6 -10.06 19.10 6.10
N GLN A 7 -9.64 18.41 5.03
CA GLN A 7 -8.75 17.26 5.11
C GLN A 7 -7.38 17.65 5.66
N THR A 8 -6.76 18.73 5.15
CA THR A 8 -5.47 19.22 5.63
C THR A 8 -5.54 19.81 7.04
N ALA A 9 -6.72 20.28 7.46
CA ALA A 9 -6.98 20.74 8.81
C ALA A 9 -7.36 19.62 9.80
N GLY A 10 -7.32 18.34 9.40
CA GLY A 10 -7.68 17.19 10.24
C GLY A 10 -9.16 17.15 10.63
N ASN A 11 -10.04 17.86 9.90
CA ASN A 11 -11.48 17.88 10.14
C ASN A 11 -12.20 17.00 9.12
N ASP A 12 -12.01 15.69 9.28
CA ASP A 12 -12.59 14.67 8.43
C ASP A 12 -14.12 14.77 8.29
N GLU A 13 -14.86 15.13 9.34
CA GLU A 13 -16.33 15.23 9.25
C GLU A 13 -16.77 16.31 8.27
N LYS A 14 -16.11 17.47 8.30
CA LYS A 14 -16.38 18.54 7.34
C LYS A 14 -15.89 18.18 5.94
N ALA A 15 -14.77 17.47 5.82
CA ALA A 15 -14.25 16.97 4.55
C ALA A 15 -15.23 15.98 3.91
N ILE A 16 -15.68 14.96 4.64
CA ILE A 16 -16.70 13.99 4.21
C ILE A 16 -17.96 14.71 3.74
N LYS A 17 -18.48 15.66 4.53
CA LYS A 17 -19.69 16.41 4.15
C LYS A 17 -19.50 17.22 2.87
N ALA A 18 -18.31 17.77 2.66
CA ALA A 18 -17.98 18.52 1.44
C ALA A 18 -17.87 17.58 0.22
N PHE A 19 -17.18 16.45 0.33
CA PHE A 19 -17.07 15.46 -0.74
C PHE A 19 -18.42 14.84 -1.10
N LEU A 20 -19.25 14.50 -0.11
CA LEU A 20 -20.60 13.99 -0.36
C LEU A 20 -21.47 14.99 -1.13
N ARG A 21 -21.35 16.29 -0.83
CA ARG A 21 -22.04 17.35 -1.60
C ARG A 21 -21.53 17.46 -3.03
N ALA A 22 -20.22 17.34 -3.24
CA ALA A 22 -19.64 17.35 -4.58
C ALA A 22 -20.12 16.15 -5.40
N ILE A 23 -20.12 14.94 -4.81
CA ILE A 23 -20.62 13.71 -5.43
C ILE A 23 -22.13 13.78 -5.71
N ALA A 24 -22.91 14.44 -4.85
CA ALA A 24 -24.34 14.63 -5.09
C ALA A 24 -24.62 15.52 -6.32
N SER A 25 -23.77 16.53 -6.55
CA SER A 25 -23.88 17.41 -7.72
C SER A 25 -23.28 16.78 -8.98
N ASN A 26 -22.20 16.01 -8.84
CA ASN A 26 -21.54 15.28 -9.91
C ASN A 26 -21.16 13.87 -9.44
N PRO A 27 -22.02 12.86 -9.69
CA PRO A 27 -21.77 11.48 -9.24
C PRO A 27 -20.50 10.83 -9.78
N GLY A 28 -19.93 11.38 -10.88
CA GLY A 28 -18.71 10.91 -11.51
C GLY A 28 -17.46 11.73 -11.19
N ASP A 29 -17.51 12.57 -10.15
CA ASP A 29 -16.33 13.28 -9.67
C ASP A 29 -15.32 12.29 -9.04
N ALA A 30 -14.40 11.81 -9.88
CA ALA A 30 -13.35 10.86 -9.50
C ALA A 30 -12.54 11.36 -8.30
N TYR A 31 -12.22 12.65 -8.28
CA TYR A 31 -11.44 13.28 -7.22
C TYR A 31 -12.16 13.18 -5.88
N SER A 32 -13.42 13.59 -5.83
CA SER A 32 -14.21 13.52 -4.60
C SER A 32 -14.46 12.09 -4.13
N LEU A 33 -14.66 11.15 -5.05
CA LEU A 33 -14.80 9.73 -4.72
C LEU A 33 -13.50 9.19 -4.12
N TYR A 34 -12.36 9.41 -4.78
CA TYR A 34 -11.07 8.90 -4.31
C TYR A 34 -10.72 9.44 -2.91
N HIS A 35 -10.83 10.76 -2.70
CA HIS A 35 -10.53 11.37 -1.41
C HIS A 35 -11.52 10.98 -0.31
N LEU A 36 -12.79 10.72 -0.64
CA LEU A 36 -13.74 10.17 0.33
C LEU A 36 -13.37 8.74 0.73
N GLY A 37 -12.92 7.91 -0.23
CA GLY A 37 -12.40 6.57 0.01
C GLY A 37 -11.19 6.60 0.95
N LEU A 38 -10.24 7.51 0.71
CA LEU A 38 -9.07 7.71 1.57
C LEU A 38 -9.46 8.04 3.02
N ILE A 39 -10.39 8.97 3.23
CA ILE A 39 -10.83 9.32 4.59
C ILE A 39 -11.47 8.12 5.29
N TYR A 40 -12.27 7.32 4.60
CA TYR A 40 -12.84 6.11 5.19
C TYR A 40 -11.78 5.04 5.49
N LYS A 41 -10.80 4.87 4.60
CA LYS A 41 -9.65 3.97 4.80
C LYS A 41 -8.84 4.38 6.03
N ASP A 42 -8.50 5.66 6.17
CA ASP A 42 -7.73 6.19 7.31
C ASP A 42 -8.48 6.03 8.64
N ARG A 43 -9.81 6.14 8.60
CA ARG A 43 -10.70 5.87 9.74
C ARG A 43 -10.93 4.38 10.01
N LYS A 44 -10.34 3.48 9.21
CA LYS A 44 -10.56 2.03 9.24
C LYS A 44 -12.02 1.62 9.02
N ASP A 45 -12.80 2.49 8.40
CA ASP A 45 -14.16 2.19 7.95
C ASP A 45 -14.10 1.53 6.58
N PHE A 46 -13.62 0.28 6.59
CA PHE A 46 -13.30 -0.45 5.38
C PHE A 46 -14.52 -0.78 4.52
N ASP A 47 -15.71 -0.86 5.11
CA ASP A 47 -16.95 -1.09 4.36
C ASP A 47 -17.32 0.15 3.54
N ARG A 48 -17.30 1.35 4.13
CA ARG A 48 -17.55 2.58 3.37
C ARG A 48 -16.43 2.90 2.39
N ALA A 49 -15.18 2.55 2.71
CA ALA A 49 -14.07 2.68 1.78
C ALA A 49 -14.27 1.78 0.54
N GLU A 50 -14.62 0.50 0.75
CA GLU A 50 -14.91 -0.45 -0.33
C GLU A 50 -16.01 0.08 -1.25
N ASP A 51 -17.15 0.52 -0.70
CA ASP A 51 -18.28 1.03 -1.49
C ASP A 51 -17.86 2.21 -2.39
N VAL A 52 -17.08 3.15 -1.84
CA VAL A 52 -16.65 4.35 -2.56
C VAL A 52 -15.62 4.01 -3.64
N TYR A 53 -14.65 3.16 -3.35
CA TYR A 53 -13.66 2.73 -4.34
C TYR A 53 -14.29 1.88 -5.44
N LEU A 54 -15.24 0.99 -5.12
CA LEU A 54 -15.98 0.23 -6.14
C LEU A 54 -16.77 1.17 -7.06
N LYS A 55 -17.41 2.21 -6.51
CA LYS A 55 -18.08 3.24 -7.32
C LYS A 55 -17.11 3.99 -8.22
N LEU A 56 -15.92 4.35 -7.70
CA LEU A 56 -14.88 5.00 -8.49
C LEU A 56 -14.40 4.12 -9.64
N LEU A 57 -14.08 2.86 -9.36
CA LEU A 57 -13.57 1.90 -10.34
C LEU A 57 -14.63 1.45 -11.36
N ALA A 58 -15.92 1.54 -11.02
CA ALA A 58 -17.00 1.33 -11.99
C ALA A 58 -17.04 2.41 -13.08
N LEU A 59 -16.57 3.63 -12.76
CA LEU A 59 -16.51 4.77 -13.68
C LEU A 59 -15.14 4.91 -14.34
N PHE A 60 -14.07 4.59 -13.60
CA PHE A 60 -12.68 4.71 -14.02
C PHE A 60 -11.92 3.43 -13.67
N PRO A 61 -12.06 2.35 -14.47
CA PRO A 61 -11.49 1.03 -14.15
C PRO A 61 -9.97 1.04 -13.97
N ASP A 62 -9.28 1.90 -14.71
CA ASP A 62 -7.82 1.99 -14.74
C ASP A 62 -7.29 3.10 -13.83
N HIS A 63 -8.05 3.52 -12.81
CA HIS A 63 -7.55 4.47 -11.82
C HIS A 63 -6.42 3.81 -11.01
N PRO A 64 -5.17 4.30 -11.09
CA PRO A 64 -4.00 3.59 -10.56
C PRO A 64 -4.11 3.40 -9.04
N ASP A 65 -4.32 4.50 -8.31
CA ASP A 65 -4.32 4.47 -6.84
C ASP A 65 -5.53 3.73 -6.24
N ALA A 66 -6.69 3.81 -6.90
CA ALA A 66 -7.92 3.23 -6.39
C ALA A 66 -7.90 1.69 -6.44
N ASN A 67 -7.24 1.09 -7.44
CA ASN A 67 -7.04 -0.36 -7.48
C ASN A 67 -6.14 -0.80 -6.32
N TYR A 68 -5.02 -0.10 -6.08
CA TYR A 68 -4.15 -0.40 -4.93
C TYR A 68 -4.89 -0.23 -3.58
N ASP A 69 -5.56 0.89 -3.38
CA ASP A 69 -6.26 1.20 -2.13
C ASP A 69 -7.42 0.23 -1.84
N LEU A 70 -8.17 -0.18 -2.85
CA LEU A 70 -9.18 -1.22 -2.69
C LEU A 70 -8.53 -2.57 -2.36
N GLY A 71 -7.36 -2.87 -2.93
CA GLY A 71 -6.53 -4.01 -2.57
C GLY A 71 -6.15 -4.00 -1.09
N TYR A 72 -5.67 -2.86 -0.60
CA TYR A 72 -5.36 -2.62 0.81
C TYR A 72 -6.58 -2.84 1.71
N VAL A 73 -7.73 -2.25 1.36
CA VAL A 73 -8.99 -2.45 2.08
C VAL A 73 -9.35 -3.93 2.16
N TYR A 74 -9.22 -4.69 1.08
CA TYR A 74 -9.44 -6.13 1.11
C TYR A 74 -8.44 -6.89 1.97
N ARG A 75 -7.16 -6.49 1.97
CA ARG A 75 -6.13 -7.09 2.81
C ARG A 75 -6.47 -6.93 4.29
N GLU A 76 -6.84 -5.72 4.72
CA GLU A 76 -7.24 -5.42 6.10
C GLU A 76 -8.51 -6.18 6.53
N LYS A 77 -9.40 -6.47 5.57
CA LYS A 77 -10.59 -7.33 5.77
C LYS A 77 -10.26 -8.83 5.76
N GLY A 78 -9.00 -9.24 5.57
CA GLY A 78 -8.58 -10.65 5.43
C GLY A 78 -9.00 -11.30 4.10
N LEU A 79 -9.50 -10.52 3.14
CA LEU A 79 -9.99 -10.97 1.84
C LEU A 79 -8.84 -11.07 0.82
N TYR A 80 -7.81 -11.86 1.15
CA TYR A 80 -6.55 -11.89 0.42
C TYR A 80 -6.67 -12.18 -1.09
N ASN A 81 -7.61 -13.02 -1.52
CA ASN A 81 -7.78 -13.31 -2.95
C ASN A 81 -8.33 -12.09 -3.72
N LYS A 82 -9.21 -11.31 -3.09
CA LYS A 82 -9.69 -10.06 -3.68
C LYS A 82 -8.57 -9.01 -3.69
N ALA A 83 -7.80 -8.92 -2.61
CA ALA A 83 -6.65 -8.01 -2.51
C ALA A 83 -5.63 -8.26 -3.64
N LEU A 84 -5.18 -9.50 -3.81
CA LEU A 84 -4.26 -9.89 -4.88
C LEU A 84 -4.79 -9.55 -6.28
N ALA A 85 -6.11 -9.71 -6.51
CA ALA A 85 -6.71 -9.37 -7.79
C ALA A 85 -6.66 -7.86 -8.07
N GLN A 86 -6.84 -7.01 -7.05
CA GLN A 86 -6.74 -5.56 -7.22
C GLN A 86 -5.29 -5.08 -7.32
N TYR A 87 -4.37 -5.64 -6.53
CA TYR A 87 -2.93 -5.34 -6.66
C TYR A 87 -2.41 -5.74 -8.03
N LYS A 88 -2.87 -6.86 -8.59
CA LYS A 88 -2.53 -7.22 -9.97
C LYS A 88 -2.95 -6.15 -10.96
N LYS A 89 -4.18 -5.61 -10.85
CA LYS A 89 -4.63 -4.51 -11.71
C LYS A 89 -3.81 -3.24 -11.51
N ALA A 90 -3.49 -2.90 -10.26
CA ALA A 90 -2.62 -1.77 -9.97
C ALA A 90 -1.24 -1.95 -10.65
N LEU A 91 -0.66 -3.14 -10.60
CA LEU A 91 0.62 -3.48 -11.25
C LEU A 91 0.54 -3.58 -12.79
N GLU A 92 -0.64 -3.87 -13.36
CA GLU A 92 -0.87 -3.79 -14.81
C GLU A 92 -0.84 -2.34 -15.30
N ILE A 93 -1.22 -1.38 -14.44
CA ILE A 93 -1.23 0.06 -14.73
C ILE A 93 0.13 0.69 -14.41
N ASP A 94 0.69 0.37 -13.25
CA ASP A 94 1.97 0.84 -12.74
C ASP A 94 2.83 -0.36 -12.27
N PRO A 95 3.66 -0.92 -13.16
CA PRO A 95 4.51 -2.08 -12.84
C PRO A 95 5.55 -1.83 -11.74
N GLU A 96 5.89 -0.57 -11.45
CA GLU A 96 6.88 -0.18 -10.45
C GLU A 96 6.23 0.26 -9.12
N ASN A 97 4.93 -0.01 -8.93
CA ASN A 97 4.25 0.30 -7.69
C ASN A 97 4.80 -0.55 -6.52
N ILE A 98 5.74 0.04 -5.76
CA ILE A 98 6.42 -0.59 -4.63
C ILE A 98 5.42 -1.14 -3.61
N TYR A 99 4.38 -0.37 -3.29
CA TYR A 99 3.42 -0.77 -2.27
C TYR A 99 2.60 -2.00 -2.70
N ALA A 100 2.21 -2.08 -3.97
CA ALA A 100 1.48 -3.23 -4.50
C ALA A 100 2.35 -4.51 -4.53
N HIS A 101 3.64 -4.40 -4.87
CA HIS A 101 4.57 -5.54 -4.77
C HIS A 101 4.76 -5.98 -3.32
N TYR A 102 5.04 -5.03 -2.41
CA TYR A 102 5.21 -5.31 -0.99
C TYR A 102 3.99 -6.00 -0.38
N ASP A 103 2.79 -5.44 -0.60
CA ASP A 103 1.54 -5.99 -0.05
C ASP A 103 1.20 -7.38 -0.64
N THR A 104 1.57 -7.62 -1.90
CA THR A 104 1.46 -8.95 -2.51
C THR A 104 2.41 -9.95 -1.83
N GLY A 105 3.65 -9.54 -1.56
CA GLY A 105 4.63 -10.34 -0.83
C GLY A 105 4.15 -10.68 0.59
N TYR A 106 3.63 -9.68 1.31
CA TYR A 106 3.02 -9.85 2.62
C TYR A 106 1.89 -10.90 2.59
N ILE A 107 0.97 -10.81 1.62
CA ILE A 107 -0.10 -11.81 1.49
C ILE A 107 0.44 -13.22 1.20
N TYR A 108 1.51 -13.34 0.41
CA TYR A 108 2.12 -14.64 0.16
C TYR A 108 2.78 -15.22 1.42
N ARG A 109 3.46 -14.40 2.22
CA ARG A 109 4.00 -14.80 3.52
C ARG A 109 2.90 -15.29 4.45
N GLU A 110 1.81 -14.55 4.60
CA GLU A 110 0.64 -14.95 5.43
C GLU A 110 0.02 -16.28 4.98
N LYS A 111 0.16 -16.63 3.69
CA LYS A 111 -0.28 -17.92 3.13
C LYS A 111 0.76 -19.03 3.21
N GLY A 112 1.92 -18.79 3.82
CA GLY A 112 3.06 -19.72 3.88
C GLY A 112 3.77 -19.94 2.53
N ARG A 113 3.49 -19.08 1.54
CA ARG A 113 4.08 -19.12 0.19
C ARG A 113 5.38 -18.32 0.15
N TYR A 114 6.36 -18.79 0.91
CA TYR A 114 7.58 -18.02 1.21
C TYR A 114 8.43 -17.70 -0.01
N ARG A 115 8.52 -18.59 -0.99
CA ARG A 115 9.28 -18.32 -2.22
C ARG A 115 8.64 -17.19 -3.04
N GLU A 116 7.32 -17.19 -3.16
CA GLU A 116 6.61 -16.12 -3.84
C GLU A 116 6.66 -14.79 -3.05
N ALA A 117 6.68 -14.85 -1.71
CA ALA A 117 6.88 -13.68 -0.87
C ALA A 117 8.27 -13.04 -1.10
N LEU A 118 9.33 -13.84 -1.02
CA LEU A 118 10.71 -13.39 -1.26
C LEU A 118 10.87 -12.78 -2.65
N SER A 119 10.33 -13.41 -3.69
CA SER A 119 10.38 -12.86 -5.06
C SER A 119 9.69 -11.49 -5.14
N LYS A 120 8.58 -11.29 -4.41
CA LYS A 120 7.89 -9.99 -4.39
C LYS A 120 8.64 -8.93 -3.58
N TYR A 121 9.33 -9.32 -2.52
CA TYR A 121 10.21 -8.41 -1.80
C TYR A 121 11.48 -8.08 -2.59
N GLU A 122 12.00 -9.02 -3.38
CA GLU A 122 13.07 -8.74 -4.36
C GLU A 122 12.63 -7.69 -5.38
N ASP A 123 11.43 -7.82 -5.97
CA ASP A 123 10.88 -6.79 -6.88
C ASP A 123 10.86 -5.40 -6.20
N VAL A 124 10.52 -5.32 -4.92
CA VAL A 124 10.56 -4.06 -4.15
C VAL A 124 11.98 -3.53 -3.98
N LEU A 125 12.93 -4.40 -3.66
CA LEU A 125 14.33 -4.04 -3.41
C LEU A 125 15.10 -3.72 -4.69
N GLU A 126 14.65 -4.21 -5.85
CA GLU A 126 15.15 -3.76 -7.15
C GLU A 126 14.77 -2.29 -7.43
N ILE A 127 13.58 -1.87 -7.00
CA ILE A 127 13.08 -0.49 -7.20
C ILE A 127 13.66 0.45 -6.11
N ASP A 128 13.59 0.06 -4.85
CA ASP A 128 14.18 0.76 -3.71
C ASP A 128 14.99 -0.21 -2.84
N PRO A 129 16.31 -0.30 -3.06
CA PRO A 129 17.20 -1.18 -2.30
C PRO A 129 17.22 -0.93 -0.80
N ALA A 130 16.79 0.25 -0.35
CA ALA A 130 16.77 0.63 1.06
C ALA A 130 15.39 0.57 1.69
N TYR A 131 14.38 -0.01 1.01
CA TYR A 131 13.02 -0.07 1.51
C TYR A 131 12.95 -0.87 2.82
N PRO A 132 12.74 -0.21 3.99
CA PRO A 132 12.98 -0.85 5.28
C PRO A 132 12.10 -2.06 5.52
N TYR A 133 10.83 -1.99 5.11
CA TYR A 133 9.85 -3.04 5.35
C TYR A 133 10.15 -4.31 4.54
N ALA A 134 10.60 -4.19 3.29
CA ALA A 134 10.94 -5.35 2.47
C ALA A 134 12.23 -6.03 2.96
N LEU A 135 13.23 -5.24 3.37
CA LEU A 135 14.45 -5.77 3.98
C LEU A 135 14.15 -6.55 5.27
N TRP A 136 13.32 -5.97 6.15
CA TRP A 136 12.90 -6.60 7.39
C TRP A 136 12.07 -7.87 7.15
N ASP A 137 11.04 -7.80 6.32
CA ASP A 137 10.16 -8.94 6.05
C ASP A 137 10.89 -10.08 5.33
N THR A 138 11.87 -9.79 4.47
CA THR A 138 12.73 -10.81 3.86
C THR A 138 13.48 -11.60 4.94
N ALA A 139 14.04 -10.93 5.94
CA ALA A 139 14.72 -11.57 7.06
C ALA A 139 13.76 -12.42 7.91
N GLU A 140 12.56 -11.91 8.18
CA GLU A 140 11.52 -12.68 8.89
C GLU A 140 11.07 -13.91 8.10
N VAL A 141 10.93 -13.82 6.77
CA VAL A 141 10.63 -14.99 5.93
C VAL A 141 11.73 -16.04 6.03
N TYR A 142 13.01 -15.65 5.98
CA TYR A 142 14.11 -16.61 6.16
C TYR A 142 14.06 -17.31 7.52
N LYS A 143 13.71 -16.57 8.58
CA LYS A 143 13.53 -17.13 9.91
C LYS A 143 12.35 -18.11 9.97
N GLU A 144 11.22 -17.76 9.38
CA GLU A 144 10.05 -18.66 9.27
C GLU A 144 10.35 -19.93 8.47
N MET A 145 11.26 -19.85 7.49
CA MET A 145 11.77 -20.99 6.73
C MET A 145 12.82 -21.83 7.50
N GLY A 146 13.27 -21.39 8.68
CA GLY A 146 14.34 -22.04 9.46
C GLY A 146 15.75 -21.81 8.90
N MET A 147 15.94 -20.80 8.05
CA MET A 147 17.24 -20.41 7.47
C MET A 147 17.90 -19.33 8.31
N GLU A 148 18.33 -19.68 9.54
CA GLU A 148 18.86 -18.73 10.52
C GLU A 148 20.06 -17.93 10.00
N ASP A 149 21.03 -18.58 9.35
CA ASP A 149 22.21 -17.90 8.79
C ASP A 149 21.83 -16.78 7.80
N ARG A 150 20.84 -17.03 6.93
CA ARG A 150 20.37 -16.05 5.95
C ARG A 150 19.56 -14.93 6.59
N ALA A 151 18.76 -15.25 7.61
CA ALA A 151 18.01 -14.26 8.36
C ALA A 151 18.98 -13.29 9.07
N GLU A 152 20.01 -13.81 9.73
CA GLU A 152 21.03 -12.97 10.39
C GLU A 152 21.78 -12.07 9.41
N GLU A 153 22.18 -12.61 8.26
CA GLU A 153 22.81 -11.83 7.20
C GLU A 153 21.89 -10.72 6.71
N GLN A 154 20.62 -11.03 6.47
CA GLN A 154 19.65 -10.05 5.99
C GLN A 154 19.33 -8.97 7.03
N PHE A 155 19.26 -9.30 8.32
CA PHE A 155 19.10 -8.30 9.38
C PHE A 155 20.30 -7.35 9.49
N LYS A 156 21.52 -7.86 9.30
CA LYS A 156 22.72 -7.00 9.21
C LYS A 156 22.59 -6.06 8.03
N HIS A 157 22.21 -6.57 6.87
CA HIS A 157 21.98 -5.76 5.68
C HIS A 157 20.90 -4.69 5.89
N TYR A 158 19.78 -5.04 6.54
CA TYR A 158 18.75 -4.09 6.94
C TYR A 158 19.33 -2.92 7.75
N HIS A 159 20.13 -3.20 8.78
CA HIS A 159 20.75 -2.16 9.60
C HIS A 159 21.73 -1.30 8.80
N GLU A 160 22.56 -1.90 7.94
CA GLU A 160 23.50 -1.16 7.08
C GLU A 160 22.77 -0.20 6.12
N MET A 161 21.63 -0.62 5.56
CA MET A 161 20.88 0.16 4.58
C MET A 161 20.01 1.26 5.21
N THR A 162 19.56 1.05 6.45
CA THR A 162 18.62 1.94 7.15
C THR A 162 19.29 2.86 8.18
N ASP A 163 20.48 2.52 8.67
CA ASP A 163 21.24 3.35 9.60
C ASP A 163 22.08 4.41 8.86
N CYS A 164 21.75 5.68 9.06
CA CYS A 164 22.52 6.81 8.52
C CYS A 164 24.00 6.79 8.95
N SER A 165 24.33 6.22 10.11
CA SER A 165 25.71 6.14 10.59
C SER A 165 26.58 5.17 9.78
N PHE A 166 25.97 4.17 9.13
CA PHE A 166 26.62 3.23 8.23
C PHE A 166 26.66 3.71 6.77
N ARG A 167 25.75 4.60 6.36
CA ARG A 167 25.70 5.26 5.04
C ARG A 167 26.80 6.33 4.83
N ARG A 168 28.07 6.02 5.10
CA ARG A 168 29.21 6.91 4.76
C ARG A 168 29.40 7.15 3.25
N PHE A 169 28.67 6.44 2.38
CA PHE A 169 28.86 6.47 0.93
C PHE A 169 27.70 7.07 0.12
N TRP A 170 26.51 7.27 0.70
CA TRP A 170 25.37 7.87 -0.01
C TRP A 170 24.78 8.97 0.87
N ASN A 171 24.98 10.22 0.44
CA ASN A 171 24.62 11.46 1.14
C ASN A 171 23.22 11.38 1.77
N CYS A 172 23.16 11.12 3.08
CA CYS A 172 22.04 11.56 3.90
C CYS A 172 22.20 13.08 4.04
N LEU A 173 21.30 13.84 3.41
CA LEU A 173 21.18 15.27 3.67
C LEU A 173 20.65 15.44 5.10
N ASP A 174 21.42 16.16 5.92
CA ASP A 174 21.05 16.64 7.25
C ASP A 174 19.76 17.49 7.23
#